data_AF-A0A920MSY5-F1
#
_entry.id   AF-A0A920MSY5-F1
#
_cell.length_a   1.000
_cell.length_b   1.000
_cell.length_c   1.000
_cell.angle_alpha   90.00
_cell.angle_beta   90.00
_cell.angle_gamma   90.00
#
_symmetry.space_group_name_H-M   'P 1'
#
loop_
_entity.id
_entity.type
_entity.pdbx_description
1 polymer ?
#
loop_
_entity_poly.entity_id
_entity_poly.type
_entity_poly.pdbx_seq_one_letter_code
_entity_poly.pdbx_strand_id
1 'polypeptide(L)'
;MHTQKGLKHTIDLTKTESKAAFGDDTIFLEKLLEEPRHIEFQVLADHHGNAVCLGDRDCSMQRSHKKLLKKRLPQRSRKIKRRNVKKCFPFL
;
A
#
# COMPACT_ATOMS: atom_id res chain seq x y z
N MET A 1 -7.90 -2.26 -18.02
CA MET A 1 -9.38 -2.26 -17.89
C MET A 1 -9.95 -0.93 -18.42
N HIS A 2 -9.80 -0.66 -19.72
CA HIS A 2 -10.04 0.69 -20.26
C HIS A 2 -11.36 0.83 -21.02
N THR A 3 -12.26 -0.16 -20.93
CA THR A 3 -13.59 -0.14 -21.54
C THR A 3 -14.66 -0.54 -20.53
N GLN A 4 -15.82 0.11 -20.60
CA GLN A 4 -16.93 -0.08 -19.64
C GLN A 4 -17.48 -1.52 -19.62
N LYS A 5 -17.48 -2.21 -20.76
CA LYS A 5 -17.89 -3.62 -20.85
C LYS A 5 -16.87 -4.57 -20.18
N GLY A 6 -15.57 -4.29 -20.32
CA GLY A 6 -14.53 -5.09 -19.68
C GLY A 6 -14.50 -4.94 -18.16
N LEU A 7 -14.96 -3.80 -17.64
CA LEU A 7 -15.02 -3.53 -16.20
C LEU A 7 -15.99 -4.47 -15.48
N LYS A 8 -17.24 -4.61 -15.95
CA LYS A 8 -18.24 -5.47 -15.30
C LYS A 8 -17.79 -6.92 -15.20
N HIS A 9 -17.36 -7.49 -16.33
CA HIS A 9 -16.85 -8.86 -16.39
C HIS A 9 -15.70 -9.10 -15.41
N THR A 10 -14.75 -8.16 -15.33
CA THR A 10 -13.59 -8.33 -14.45
C THR A 10 -13.97 -8.17 -12.98
N ILE A 11 -14.93 -7.31 -12.64
CA ILE A 11 -15.46 -7.21 -11.27
C ILE A 11 -16.06 -8.55 -10.85
N ASP A 12 -16.91 -9.15 -11.68
CA ASP A 12 -17.57 -10.42 -11.36
C ASP A 12 -16.55 -11.57 -11.21
N LEU A 13 -15.52 -11.58 -12.07
CA LEU A 13 -14.40 -12.51 -11.97
C LEU A 13 -13.62 -12.33 -10.65
N THR A 14 -13.20 -11.11 -10.33
CA THR A 14 -12.45 -10.81 -9.11
C THR A 14 -13.26 -11.11 -7.85
N LYS A 15 -14.59 -10.94 -7.87
CA LYS A 15 -15.46 -11.32 -6.73
C LYS A 15 -15.41 -12.80 -6.46
N THR A 16 -15.50 -13.58 -7.54
CA THR A 16 -15.44 -15.04 -7.48
C THR A 16 -14.09 -15.52 -6.95
N GLU A 17 -12.99 -14.94 -7.44
CA GLU A 17 -11.63 -15.23 -6.95
C GLU A 17 -11.43 -14.81 -5.49
N SER A 18 -11.89 -13.62 -5.10
CA SER A 18 -11.76 -13.12 -3.73
C SER A 18 -12.51 -14.00 -2.74
N LYS A 19 -13.75 -14.41 -3.09
CA LYS A 19 -14.53 -15.32 -2.26
C LYS A 19 -13.86 -16.68 -2.11
N ALA A 20 -13.29 -17.21 -3.18
CA ALA A 20 -12.59 -18.49 -3.14
C ALA A 20 -11.27 -18.44 -2.36
N ALA A 21 -10.51 -17.35 -2.44
CA ALA A 21 -9.20 -17.22 -1.81
C ALA A 21 -9.24 -16.69 -0.36
N PHE A 22 -10.16 -15.77 -0.05
CA PHE A 22 -10.22 -15.04 1.22
C PHE A 22 -11.54 -15.21 1.97
N GLY A 23 -12.57 -15.81 1.35
CA GLY A 23 -13.90 -16.01 1.96
C GLY A 23 -14.81 -14.77 1.94
N ASP A 24 -14.36 -13.67 1.34
CA ASP A 24 -15.07 -12.39 1.24
C ASP A 24 -15.06 -11.89 -0.22
N ASP A 25 -16.21 -11.44 -0.74
CA ASP A 25 -16.39 -10.93 -2.10
C ASP A 25 -16.48 -9.39 -2.17
N THR A 26 -16.17 -8.72 -1.06
CA THR A 26 -16.11 -7.25 -0.99
C THR A 26 -14.97 -6.74 -1.86
N ILE A 27 -15.30 -5.87 -2.83
CA ILE A 27 -14.32 -5.23 -3.73
C ILE A 27 -14.50 -3.72 -3.64
N PHE A 28 -13.38 -3.00 -3.66
CA PHE A 28 -13.34 -1.55 -3.87
C PHE A 28 -12.60 -1.22 -5.16
N LEU A 29 -12.93 -0.07 -5.74
CA LEU A 29 -12.24 0.47 -6.90
C LEU A 29 -11.45 1.70 -6.44
N GLU A 30 -10.17 1.73 -6.78
CA GLU A 30 -9.31 2.89 -6.57
C GLU A 30 -8.86 3.49 -7.91
N LYS A 31 -8.47 4.77 -7.86
CA LYS A 31 -7.94 5.45 -9.03
C LYS A 31 -6.56 4.87 -9.38
N LEU A 32 -6.41 4.39 -10.62
CA LEU A 32 -5.13 3.94 -11.14
C LEU A 32 -4.13 5.11 -11.25
N LEU A 33 -2.93 4.92 -10.70
CA LEU A 33 -1.79 5.81 -10.91
C LEU A 33 -0.86 5.17 -11.93
N GLU A 34 -0.45 5.92 -12.96
CA GLU A 34 0.34 5.39 -14.08
C GLU A 34 1.82 5.18 -13.71
N GLU A 35 2.42 6.09 -12.94
CA GLU A 35 3.79 5.99 -12.45
C GLU A 35 3.85 5.98 -10.90
N PRO A 36 3.31 4.94 -10.25
CA PRO A 36 3.25 4.89 -8.80
C PRO A 36 4.62 4.56 -8.21
N ARG A 37 4.96 5.24 -7.11
CA ARG A 37 6.01 4.78 -6.19
C ARG A 37 5.37 4.07 -5.01
N HIS A 38 5.77 2.83 -4.74
CA HIS A 38 5.28 2.07 -3.59
C HIS A 38 6.19 2.30 -2.38
N ILE A 39 5.80 3.24 -1.52
CA ILE A 39 6.53 3.58 -0.29
C ILE A 39 5.76 3.02 0.90
N GLU A 40 6.42 2.22 1.73
CA GLU A 40 5.84 1.67 2.96
C GLU A 40 6.59 2.21 4.19
N PHE A 41 5.85 2.44 5.27
CA PHE A 41 6.40 2.88 6.56
C PHE A 41 6.29 1.75 7.58
N GLN A 42 7.37 1.54 8.32
CA GLN A 42 7.33 0.60 9.44
C GLN A 42 6.97 1.35 10.71
N VAL A 43 5.92 0.89 11.38
CA VAL A 43 5.52 1.39 12.69
C VAL A 43 5.63 0.24 13.70
N LEU A 44 6.07 0.54 14.91
CA LEU A 44 5.99 -0.32 16.09
C LEU A 44 5.21 0.45 17.15
N ALA A 45 4.28 -0.21 17.83
CA ALA A 45 3.48 0.36 18.91
C ALA A 45 3.45 -0.58 20.11
N ASP A 46 3.29 -0.04 21.32
CA ASP A 46 3.08 -0.80 22.54
C ASP A 46 1.69 -0.55 23.14
N HIS A 47 1.33 -1.32 24.18
CA HIS A 47 0.06 -1.17 24.89
C HIS A 47 -0.01 0.04 25.84
N HIS A 48 1.10 0.75 26.02
CA HIS A 48 1.18 1.94 26.86
C HIS A 48 0.93 3.24 26.07
N GLY A 49 0.55 3.12 24.80
CA GLY A 49 0.27 4.27 23.92
C GLY A 49 1.52 4.86 23.27
N ASN A 50 2.66 4.16 23.33
CA ASN A 50 3.85 4.57 22.60
C ASN A 50 3.83 3.97 21.20
N ALA A 51 4.24 4.74 20.20
CA ALA A 51 4.57 4.22 18.89
C ALA A 51 5.83 4.88 18.33
N VAL A 52 6.54 4.17 17.46
CA VAL A 52 7.75 4.63 16.78
C VAL A 52 7.70 4.25 15.29
N CYS A 53 8.10 5.17 14.42
CA CYS A 53 8.24 4.90 12.99
C CYS A 53 9.72 4.62 12.69
N LEU A 54 10.03 3.39 12.24
CA LEU A 54 11.41 2.94 11.99
C LEU A 54 11.97 3.42 10.63
N GLY A 55 11.16 4.15 9.86
CA GLY A 55 11.54 4.75 8.58
C GLY A 55 10.73 4.22 7.40
N ASP A 56 11.15 4.68 6.22
CA ASP A 56 10.51 4.44 4.93
C ASP A 56 11.28 3.44 4.07
N ARG A 57 10.56 2.53 3.41
CA ARG A 57 11.09 1.55 2.44
C ARG A 57 10.48 1.79 1.07
N ASP A 58 11.32 1.76 0.04
CA ASP A 58 10.89 1.80 -1.35
C ASP A 58 10.79 0.37 -1.90
N CYS A 59 9.57 -0.01 -2.22
CA CYS A 59 9.23 -1.29 -2.80
C CYS A 59 8.71 -1.13 -4.23
N SER A 60 9.06 -0.05 -4.94
CA SER A 60 8.53 0.24 -6.28
C SER A 60 8.96 -0.77 -7.35
N MET A 61 10.05 -1.52 -7.11
CA MET A 61 10.44 -2.61 -8.01
C MET A 61 9.54 -3.82 -7.79
N GLN A 62 8.49 -3.90 -8.61
CA GLN A 62 7.49 -4.96 -8.60
C GLN A 62 7.30 -5.52 -10.00
N ARG A 63 7.06 -6.83 -10.09
CA ARG A 63 6.57 -7.49 -11.31
C ARG A 63 5.30 -8.24 -10.94
N SER A 64 4.23 -8.02 -11.71
CA SER A 64 2.93 -8.66 -11.48
C SER A 64 2.43 -8.49 -10.04
N HIS A 65 2.54 -7.27 -9.48
CA HIS A 65 2.16 -6.92 -8.10
C HIS A 65 2.90 -7.69 -6.98
N LYS A 66 4.01 -8.34 -7.32
CA LYS A 66 4.89 -9.00 -6.35
C LYS A 66 6.16 -8.16 -6.16
N LYS A 67 6.53 -7.90 -4.90
CA LYS A 67 7.75 -7.18 -4.52
C LYS A 67 8.98 -8.03 -4.88
N LEU A 68 9.78 -7.58 -5.83
CA LEU A 68 11.00 -8.29 -6.25
C LEU A 68 12.21 -7.87 -5.43
N LEU A 69 12.38 -6.56 -5.22
CA LEU A 69 13.50 -6.01 -4.48
C LEU A 69 13.03 -4.86 -3.59
N LYS A 70 13.37 -4.95 -2.31
CA LYS A 70 13.09 -3.89 -1.32
C LYS A 70 14.38 -3.11 -1.10
N LYS A 71 14.36 -1.80 -1.36
CA LYS A 71 15.50 -0.92 -1.08
C LYS A 71 15.13 0.04 0.04
N ARG A 72 16.10 0.31 0.93
CA ARG A 72 15.97 1.44 1.86
C ARG A 72 16.04 2.72 1.04
N LEU A 73 15.12 3.65 1.27
CA LEU A 73 15.20 4.95 0.61
C LEU A 73 16.52 5.64 0.98
N PRO A 74 17.22 6.26 0.02
CA PRO A 74 18.36 7.12 0.34
C PRO A 74 17.91 8.17 1.35
N GLN A 75 18.83 8.66 2.20
CA GLN A 75 18.47 9.55 3.31
C GLN A 75 17.72 10.80 2.83
N ARG A 76 16.39 10.74 2.80
CA ARG A 76 15.52 11.90 2.62
C ARG A 76 15.81 12.89 3.74
N SER A 77 15.76 14.17 3.42
CA SER A 77 16.01 15.25 4.37
C SER A 77 15.22 15.03 5.67
N ARG A 78 15.86 15.26 6.83
CA ARG A 78 15.28 15.04 8.17
C ARG A 78 13.89 15.69 8.33
N LYS A 79 13.61 16.78 7.61
CA LYS A 79 12.32 17.47 7.56
C LYS A 79 11.19 16.62 6.97
N ILE A 80 11.43 15.93 5.84
CA ILE A 80 10.41 15.08 5.18
C ILE A 80 10.12 13.85 6.04
N LYS A 81 11.16 13.24 6.63
CA LYS A 81 11.00 12.12 7.57
C LYS A 81 10.14 12.53 8.76
N ARG A 82 10.47 13.63 9.44
CA ARG A 82 9.67 14.14 10.57
C ARG A 82 8.23 14.47 10.19
N ARG A 83 7.99 15.04 8.99
CA ARG A 83 6.64 15.35 8.51
C ARG A 83 5.81 14.09 8.27
N ASN A 84 6.40 13.05 7.68
CA ASN A 84 5.69 11.80 7.38
C ASN A 84 5.42 11.00 8.66
N VAL A 85 6.41 10.94 9.57
CA VAL A 85 6.27 10.37 10.90
C VAL A 85 5.09 11.03 11.62
N LYS A 86 5.06 12.37 11.72
CA LYS A 86 3.93 13.12 12.33
C LYS A 86 2.56 12.88 11.68
N LYS A 87 2.49 12.38 10.44
CA LYS A 87 1.23 11.99 9.79
C LYS A 87 0.80 10.56 10.12
N CYS A 88 1.73 9.70 10.56
CA CYS A 88 1.43 8.34 11.00
C CYS A 88 0.92 8.28 12.45
N PHE A 89 1.32 9.25 13.28
CA PHE A 89 0.94 9.32 14.71
C PHE A 89 -0.43 9.88 15.10
N PRO A 90 -1.20 10.63 14.28
CA PRO A 90 -2.48 11.15 14.72
C PRO A 90 -3.62 10.12 14.65
N PHE A 91 -3.34 8.90 14.19
CA PHE A 91 -4.31 7.81 13.99
C PHE A 91 -3.98 6.53 14.79
N LEU A 92 -2.96 6.59 15.64
CA LEU A 92 -2.56 5.55 16.60
C LEU A 92 -2.75 6.13 18.00
#